data_AF-A0A8G2FEL9-F1
#
_entry.id   AF-A0A8G2FEL9-F1
#
_cell.length_a   1.000
_cell.length_b   1.000
_cell.length_c   1.000
_cell.angle_alpha   90.00
_cell.angle_beta   90.00
_cell.angle_gamma   90.00
#
_symmetry.space_group_name_H-M   'P 1'
#
loop_
_entity.id
_entity.type
_entity.pdbx_description
1 polymer ?
#
loop_
_entity_poly.entity_id
_entity_poly.type
_entity_poly.pdbx_seq_one_letter_code
_entity_poly.pdbx_strand_id
1 'polypeptide(L)'
;MRITCPDCAAQYELPPEAQARLPMRVRCAQCDTEWQAEPPPPAEPEVDPIPSPDSDDEFEFKPIQSLEAESAPSPEPEPPAPEPGQPARLETPFEPKSPRPTPAPPTQSPSARTLWIGSILLLIALIVLVLALHGPISRAWPPSQRLFDAIGLSAPPT
;
A
#
# COMPACT_ATOMS: atom_id res chain seq x y z
N MET A 1 10.06 7.11 -17.78
CA MET A 1 10.41 8.11 -16.74
C MET A 1 10.94 7.40 -15.49
N ARG A 2 11.74 8.07 -14.66
CA ARG A 2 12.26 7.50 -13.41
C ARG A 2 11.70 8.25 -12.20
N ILE A 3 11.44 7.53 -11.13
CA ILE A 3 11.07 8.10 -9.83
C ILE A 3 12.11 7.69 -8.78
N THR A 4 12.29 8.53 -7.77
CA THR A 4 13.27 8.30 -6.71
C THR A 4 12.55 8.24 -5.36
N CYS A 5 12.90 7.25 -4.54
CA CYS A 5 12.39 7.17 -3.17
C CYS A 5 12.98 8.31 -2.32
N PRO A 6 12.15 9.10 -1.61
CA PRO A 6 12.63 10.22 -0.81
C PRO A 6 13.40 9.80 0.45
N ASP A 7 13.28 8.55 0.88
CA ASP A 7 13.85 8.06 2.14
C ASP A 7 15.23 7.39 1.96
N CYS A 8 15.36 6.52 0.95
CA CYS A 8 16.58 5.73 0.71
C CYS A 8 17.28 6.03 -0.63
N ALA A 9 16.77 6.98 -1.41
CA ALA A 9 17.31 7.36 -2.74
C ALA A 9 17.33 6.24 -3.79
N ALA A 10 16.59 5.15 -3.59
CA ALA A 10 16.41 4.11 -4.61
C ALA A 10 15.70 4.66 -5.86
N GLN A 11 16.18 4.27 -7.05
CA GLN A 11 15.65 4.72 -8.34
C GLN A 11 14.82 3.60 -9.01
N TYR A 12 13.63 3.94 -9.49
CA TYR A 12 12.71 3.01 -10.16
C TYR A 12 12.32 3.53 -11.54
N GLU A 13 12.30 2.64 -12.53
CA GLU A 13 11.83 2.95 -13.88
C GLU A 13 10.36 2.59 -14.03
N LEU A 14 9.51 3.56 -14.41
CA LEU A 14 8.07 3.35 -14.53
C LEU A 14 7.69 2.93 -15.95
N PRO A 15 6.96 1.81 -16.13
CA PRO A 15 6.43 1.43 -17.42
C PRO A 15 5.33 2.41 -17.87
N PRO A 16 5.12 2.61 -19.18
CA PRO A 16 4.24 3.66 -19.72
C PRO A 16 2.80 3.59 -19.19
N GLU A 17 2.26 2.38 -18.95
CA GLU A 17 0.94 2.22 -18.33
C GLU A 17 0.85 2.75 -16.90
N ALA A 18 1.95 2.70 -16.14
CA ALA A 18 2.03 3.32 -14.82
C ALA A 18 2.15 4.83 -14.96
N GLN A 19 2.89 5.33 -15.96
CA GLN A 19 3.02 6.78 -16.19
C GLN A 19 1.66 7.45 -16.46
N ALA A 20 0.77 6.77 -17.17
CA ALA A 20 -0.58 7.26 -17.47
C ALA A 20 -1.52 7.32 -16.25
N ARG A 21 -1.13 6.74 -15.10
CA ARG A 21 -1.93 6.67 -13.88
C ARG A 21 -1.49 7.67 -12.81
N LEU A 22 -0.57 8.58 -13.10
CA LEU A 22 -0.14 9.57 -12.12
C LEU A 22 -1.22 10.67 -11.91
N PRO A 23 -1.33 11.23 -10.69
CA PRO A 23 -0.58 10.84 -9.49
C PRO A 23 -1.08 9.54 -8.87
N MET A 24 -0.15 8.62 -8.55
CA MET A 24 -0.46 7.36 -7.86
C MET A 24 0.39 7.21 -6.59
N ARG A 25 -0.14 6.48 -5.61
CA ARG A 25 0.62 6.08 -4.42
C ARG A 25 1.48 4.87 -4.75
N VAL A 26 2.78 4.97 -4.48
CA VAL A 26 3.78 3.92 -4.71
C VAL A 26 4.49 3.58 -3.40
N ARG A 27 5.00 2.35 -3.30
CA ARG A 27 5.75 1.86 -2.13
C ARG A 27 7.16 1.47 -2.55
N CYS A 28 8.15 1.87 -1.75
CA CYS A 28 9.55 1.51 -1.96
C CYS A 28 9.74 0.01 -1.70
N ALA A 29 10.37 -0.72 -2.64
CA ALA A 29 10.72 -2.13 -2.42
C ALA A 29 11.94 -2.31 -1.49
N GLN A 30 12.67 -1.23 -1.18
CA GLN A 30 13.91 -1.30 -0.40
C GLN A 30 13.77 -0.82 1.06
N CYS A 31 12.89 0.15 1.33
CA CYS A 31 12.68 0.74 2.67
C CYS A 31 11.21 0.84 3.07
N ASP A 32 10.29 0.35 2.25
CA ASP A 32 8.84 0.35 2.48
C ASP A 32 8.14 1.71 2.62
N THR A 33 8.85 2.82 2.41
CA THR A 33 8.25 4.16 2.37
C THR A 33 7.21 4.26 1.26
N GLU A 34 6.04 4.81 1.59
CA GLU A 34 4.96 5.08 0.65
C GLU A 34 4.93 6.59 0.33
N TRP A 35 4.94 6.95 -0.96
CA TRP A 35 4.84 8.34 -1.40
C TRP A 35 3.96 8.47 -2.65
N GLN A 36 3.55 9.70 -2.97
CA GLN A 36 2.80 10.00 -4.19
C GLN A 36 3.78 10.38 -5.30
N ALA A 37 3.77 9.61 -6.39
CA ALA A 37 4.53 9.95 -7.58
C ALA A 37 3.74 11.01 -8.36
N GLU A 38 4.20 12.25 -8.33
CA GLU A 38 3.64 13.39 -9.08
C GLU A 38 4.37 13.51 -10.44
N PRO A 39 3.68 13.75 -11.56
CA PRO A 39 4.35 14.15 -12.79
C PRO A 39 5.07 15.47 -12.54
N PRO A 40 6.24 15.73 -13.14
CA PRO A 40 6.76 17.10 -13.16
C PRO A 40 5.66 18.00 -13.76
N PRO A 41 5.36 19.15 -13.15
CA PRO A 41 4.35 20.05 -13.69
C PRO A 41 4.69 20.32 -15.15
N PRO A 42 3.71 20.24 -16.06
CA PRO A 42 3.91 20.69 -17.44
C PRO A 42 4.53 22.08 -17.36
N ALA A 43 5.59 22.33 -18.13
CA ALA A 43 6.13 23.66 -18.26
C ALA A 43 4.95 24.59 -18.59
N GLU A 44 4.58 25.47 -17.66
CA GLU A 44 3.53 26.44 -17.87
C GLU A 44 3.90 27.19 -19.15
N PRO A 45 2.99 27.29 -20.14
CA PRO A 45 3.23 28.18 -21.25
C PRO A 45 3.45 29.55 -20.63
N GLU A 46 4.57 30.20 -20.95
CA GLU A 46 4.77 31.61 -20.65
C GLU A 46 3.56 32.35 -21.22
N VAL A 47 2.64 32.72 -20.33
CA VAL A 47 1.45 33.48 -20.69
C VAL A 47 1.98 34.84 -21.10
N ASP A 48 2.04 35.09 -22.41
CA ASP A 48 2.22 36.43 -22.95
C ASP A 48 1.28 37.38 -22.18
N PRO A 49 1.78 38.49 -21.63
CA PRO A 49 0.95 39.42 -20.89
C PRO A 49 -0.14 39.93 -21.83
N ILE A 50 -1.39 39.55 -21.54
CA ILE A 50 -2.57 40.06 -22.23
C ILE A 50 -2.58 41.57 -22.00
N PRO A 51 -2.49 42.41 -23.04
CA PRO A 51 -2.68 43.84 -22.84
C PRO A 51 -4.14 44.04 -22.40
N SER A 52 -4.33 44.59 -21.20
CA SER A 52 -5.62 45.13 -20.79
C SER A 52 -5.94 46.36 -21.64
N PRO A 53 -7.14 46.41 -22.24
CA PRO A 53 -7.87 47.66 -22.16
C PRO A 53 -9.33 47.45 -21.75
N ASP A 54 -9.74 48.35 -20.87
CA ASP A 54 -11.08 48.80 -20.49
C ASP A 54 -12.23 48.43 -21.43
N SER A 55 -13.38 48.07 -20.86
CA SER A 55 -14.60 48.90 -20.83
C SER A 55 -15.80 48.01 -20.50
N ASP A 56 -16.53 48.42 -19.47
CA ASP A 56 -17.99 48.32 -19.31
C ASP A 56 -18.70 47.08 -19.87
N ASP A 57 -19.09 46.16 -18.99
CA ASP A 57 -20.40 45.51 -19.15
C ASP A 57 -20.91 45.00 -17.79
N GLU A 58 -21.80 45.82 -17.23
CA GLU A 58 -22.64 45.56 -16.09
C GLU A 58 -23.76 44.61 -16.51
N PHE A 59 -23.71 43.34 -16.10
CA PHE A 59 -24.90 42.48 -16.06
C PHE A 59 -25.12 41.97 -14.64
N GLU A 60 -25.89 42.78 -13.93
CA GLU A 60 -26.64 42.51 -12.72
C GLU A 60 -27.55 41.28 -12.88
N PHE A 61 -27.42 40.28 -11.99
CA PHE A 61 -28.54 39.42 -11.58
C PHE A 61 -28.36 38.97 -10.13
N LYS A 62 -29.21 39.53 -9.26
CA LYS A 62 -29.42 39.16 -7.85
C LYS A 62 -30.66 38.23 -7.74
N PRO A 63 -30.95 37.62 -6.58
CA PRO A 63 -31.03 36.18 -6.31
C PRO A 63 -32.47 35.65 -6.17
N ILE A 64 -32.69 34.32 -6.13
CA ILE A 64 -33.83 33.73 -5.40
C ILE A 64 -33.42 32.39 -4.74
N GLN A 65 -33.42 32.40 -3.41
CA GLN A 65 -33.59 31.22 -2.56
C GLN A 65 -35.09 30.94 -2.37
N SER A 66 -35.38 29.69 -2.01
CA SER A 66 -36.57 29.22 -1.27
C SER A 66 -37.85 28.91 -2.06
N LEU A 67 -38.61 27.99 -1.46
CA LEU A 67 -39.82 27.31 -1.91
C LEU A 67 -39.48 26.10 -2.82
N GLU A 68 -39.71 24.84 -2.45
CA GLU A 68 -40.91 24.27 -1.86
C GLU A 68 -40.58 23.10 -0.91
N ALA A 69 -41.15 23.15 0.29
CA ALA A 69 -41.45 21.98 1.08
C ALA A 69 -42.98 21.84 1.05
N GLU A 70 -43.52 20.77 0.48
CA GLU A 70 -44.94 20.43 0.63
C GLU A 70 -45.15 18.92 0.52
N SER A 71 -45.42 18.34 1.69
CA SER A 71 -46.43 17.30 2.01
C SER A 71 -46.41 15.90 1.37
N ALA A 72 -46.31 14.91 2.27
CA ALA A 72 -46.52 13.46 2.11
C ALA A 72 -48.03 13.09 1.93
N PRO A 73 -48.43 11.83 1.62
CA PRO A 73 -48.29 10.69 2.55
C PRO A 73 -47.97 9.32 1.92
N SER A 74 -47.50 8.42 2.79
CA SER A 74 -47.34 6.97 2.57
C SER A 74 -48.67 6.22 2.77
N PRO A 75 -48.91 5.13 2.02
CA PRO A 75 -49.70 4.02 2.53
C PRO A 75 -48.97 2.66 2.43
N GLU A 76 -48.82 2.04 3.61
CA GLU A 76 -49.09 0.64 3.99
C GLU A 76 -48.49 -0.55 3.19
N PRO A 77 -47.85 -1.53 3.87
CA PRO A 77 -47.17 -2.66 3.24
C PRO A 77 -48.11 -3.81 2.84
N GLU A 78 -47.91 -4.35 1.63
CA GLU A 78 -48.62 -5.53 1.14
C GLU A 78 -48.00 -6.84 1.73
N PRO A 79 -48.80 -7.73 2.35
CA PRO A 79 -48.31 -8.96 2.98
C PRO A 79 -47.93 -10.05 1.95
N PRO A 80 -46.88 -10.86 2.21
CA PRO A 80 -46.51 -11.97 1.34
C PRO A 80 -47.55 -13.11 1.43
N ALA A 81 -48.06 -13.53 0.28
CA ALA A 81 -48.88 -14.73 0.15
C ALA A 81 -48.08 -16.00 0.46
N PRO A 82 -48.70 -17.04 1.07
CA PRO A 82 -48.02 -18.28 1.46
C PRO A 82 -47.76 -19.21 0.27
N GLU A 83 -46.53 -19.69 0.12
CA GLU A 83 -46.16 -20.78 -0.80
C GLU A 83 -46.65 -22.14 -0.25
N PRO A 84 -47.51 -22.89 -0.97
CA PRO A 84 -47.82 -24.27 -0.64
C PRO A 84 -46.92 -25.20 -1.45
N GLY A 85 -45.84 -25.70 -0.84
CA GLY A 85 -44.96 -26.64 -1.54
C GLY A 85 -43.67 -27.02 -0.84
N GLN A 86 -43.70 -27.38 0.46
CA GLN A 86 -42.54 -28.01 1.10
C GLN A 86 -42.79 -29.51 1.24
N PRO A 87 -42.15 -30.39 0.43
CA PRO A 87 -42.20 -31.82 0.66
C PRO A 87 -41.50 -32.17 1.98
N ALA A 88 -42.04 -33.21 2.62
CA ALA A 88 -41.71 -33.71 3.94
C ALA A 88 -40.19 -33.67 4.26
N ARG A 89 -39.87 -32.99 5.36
CA ARG A 89 -38.59 -33.10 6.06
C ARG A 89 -38.37 -34.57 6.41
N LEU A 90 -37.42 -35.20 5.72
CA LEU A 90 -36.82 -36.46 6.16
C LEU A 90 -36.14 -36.19 7.51
N GLU A 91 -36.69 -36.78 8.56
CA GLU A 91 -36.09 -36.82 9.89
C GLU A 91 -34.70 -37.46 9.78
N THR A 92 -33.65 -36.64 9.82
CA THR A 92 -32.27 -37.12 9.80
C THR A 92 -31.97 -37.92 11.08
N PRO A 93 -31.36 -39.12 10.96
CA PRO A 93 -30.99 -39.95 12.09
C PRO A 93 -30.16 -39.20 13.14
N PHE A 94 -30.49 -39.48 14.41
CA PHE A 94 -29.89 -38.94 15.62
C PHE A 94 -28.35 -38.86 15.55
N GLU A 95 -27.82 -37.64 15.54
CA GLU A 95 -26.38 -37.38 15.50
C GLU A 95 -25.76 -37.68 16.88
N PRO A 96 -24.74 -38.55 16.97
CA PRO A 96 -24.12 -38.90 18.24
C PRO A 96 -23.37 -37.69 18.82
N LYS A 97 -23.76 -37.29 20.04
CA LYS A 97 -23.17 -36.17 20.79
C LYS A 97 -21.67 -36.40 20.99
N SER A 98 -20.85 -35.72 20.19
CA SER A 98 -19.39 -35.75 20.33
C SER A 98 -18.96 -35.26 21.71
N PRO A 99 -17.99 -35.92 22.36
CA PRO A 99 -17.43 -35.48 23.63
C PRO A 99 -16.75 -34.12 23.47
N ARG A 100 -17.07 -33.21 24.38
CA ARG A 100 -16.56 -31.84 24.39
C ARG A 100 -15.03 -31.87 24.60
N PRO A 101 -14.22 -31.22 23.74
CA PRO A 101 -12.78 -31.15 23.94
C PRO A 101 -12.48 -30.36 25.23
N THR A 102 -11.71 -30.96 26.13
CA THR A 102 -11.14 -30.26 27.29
C THR A 102 -10.11 -29.24 26.78
N PRO A 103 -10.13 -27.98 27.22
CA PRO A 103 -9.15 -27.00 26.76
C PRO A 103 -7.75 -27.37 27.26
N ALA A 104 -6.82 -27.55 26.33
CA ALA A 104 -5.40 -27.71 26.64
C ALA A 104 -4.84 -26.40 27.24
N PRO A 105 -3.85 -26.47 28.15
CA PRO A 105 -3.24 -25.27 28.73
C PRO A 105 -2.58 -24.42 27.65
N PRO A 106 -2.67 -23.07 27.75
CA PRO A 106 -2.00 -22.19 26.79
C PRO A 106 -0.50 -22.34 26.93
N THR A 107 0.15 -22.88 25.91
CA THR A 107 1.60 -22.83 25.81
C THR A 107 1.99 -21.38 25.59
N GLN A 108 2.75 -20.81 26.51
CA GLN A 108 3.23 -19.44 26.40
C GLN A 108 4.32 -19.43 25.32
N SER A 109 3.90 -19.25 24.07
CA SER A 109 4.84 -19.02 22.97
C SER A 109 5.58 -17.71 23.25
N PRO A 110 6.91 -17.66 23.03
CA PRO A 110 7.62 -16.40 23.10
C PRO A 110 6.91 -15.44 22.16
N SER A 111 6.56 -14.26 22.68
CA SER A 111 5.82 -13.28 21.91
C SER A 111 6.52 -13.06 20.57
N ALA A 112 5.72 -12.90 19.51
CA ALA A 112 6.24 -12.73 18.15
C ALA A 112 7.36 -11.68 18.08
N ARG A 113 7.29 -10.66 18.96
CA ARG A 113 8.32 -9.63 19.14
C ARG A 113 9.68 -10.17 19.59
N THR A 114 9.73 -11.10 20.54
CA THR A 114 10.98 -11.71 21.02
C THR A 114 11.62 -12.58 19.93
N LEU A 115 10.81 -13.33 19.19
CA LEU A 115 11.28 -14.08 18.02
C LEU A 115 11.81 -13.16 16.92
N TRP A 116 11.12 -12.05 16.67
CA TRP A 116 11.54 -11.06 15.67
C TRP A 116 12.85 -10.36 16.07
N ILE A 117 12.99 -9.94 17.32
CA ILE A 117 14.21 -9.34 17.86
C ILE A 117 15.37 -10.34 17.82
N GLY A 118 15.14 -11.59 18.20
CA GLY A 118 16.14 -12.66 18.12
C GLY A 118 16.60 -12.89 16.67
N SER A 119 15.68 -12.89 15.71
CA SER A 119 15.98 -13.00 14.28
C SER A 119 16.82 -11.82 13.77
N ILE A 120 16.45 -10.58 14.14
CA ILE A 120 17.23 -9.38 13.77
C ILE A 120 18.63 -9.45 14.36
N LEU A 121 18.76 -9.77 15.64
CA LEU A 121 20.06 -9.88 16.30
C LEU A 121 20.94 -10.95 15.63
N LEU A 122 20.34 -12.10 15.28
CA LEU A 122 21.02 -13.16 14.54
C LEU A 122 21.49 -12.65 13.17
N LEU A 123 20.63 -11.95 12.42
CA LEU A 123 20.96 -11.37 11.12
C LEU A 123 22.11 -10.37 11.22
N ILE A 124 22.05 -9.45 12.19
CA ILE A 124 23.10 -8.45 12.42
C ILE A 124 24.41 -9.14 12.79
N ALA A 125 24.39 -10.13 13.68
CA ALA A 125 25.58 -10.89 14.05
C ALA A 125 26.20 -11.59 12.83
N LEU A 126 25.38 -12.14 11.95
CA LEU A 126 25.82 -12.81 10.72
C LEU A 126 26.45 -11.82 9.72
N ILE A 127 25.86 -10.63 9.58
CA ILE A 127 26.43 -9.53 8.77
C ILE A 127 27.79 -9.10 9.33
N VAL A 128 27.87 -8.83 10.64
CA VAL A 128 29.13 -8.44 11.31
C VAL A 128 30.21 -9.52 11.13
N LEU A 129 29.83 -10.80 11.24
CA LEU A 129 30.74 -11.92 11.03
C LEU A 129 31.28 -11.93 9.58
N VAL A 130 30.43 -11.76 8.57
CA VAL A 130 30.84 -11.70 7.16
C VAL A 130 31.79 -10.53 6.91
N LEU A 131 31.51 -9.35 7.49
CA LEU A 131 32.37 -8.18 7.36
C LEU A 131 33.72 -8.37 8.05
N ALA A 132 33.74 -8.99 9.23
CA ALA A 132 34.98 -9.27 9.97
C ALA A 132 35.85 -10.33 9.26
N LEU A 133 35.24 -11.36 8.66
CA LEU A 133 35.95 -12.39 7.89
C LEU A 133 36.13 -12.03 6.41
N HIS A 134 35.73 -10.83 5.97
CA HIS A 134 35.83 -10.37 4.58
C HIS A 134 37.26 -10.48 4.03
N GLY A 135 38.28 -10.11 4.82
CA GLY A 135 39.70 -10.14 4.42
C GLY A 135 40.25 -11.54 4.08
N PRO A 136 40.03 -12.59 4.90
CA PRO A 136 40.41 -13.95 4.56
C PRO A 136 39.50 -14.61 3.50
N ILE A 137 38.19 -14.32 3.48
CA ILE A 137 37.25 -14.91 2.51
C ILE A 137 37.50 -14.38 1.10
N SER A 138 37.74 -13.08 0.94
CA SER A 138 38.03 -12.46 -0.36
C SER A 138 39.36 -12.94 -0.97
N ARG A 139 40.30 -13.43 -0.14
CA ARG A 139 41.53 -14.07 -0.59
C ARG A 139 41.32 -15.52 -1.04
N ALA A 140 40.39 -16.24 -0.39
CA ALA A 140 40.07 -17.63 -0.74
C ALA A 140 39.06 -17.75 -1.90
N TRP A 141 38.21 -16.74 -2.12
CA TRP A 141 37.19 -16.75 -3.16
C TRP A 141 37.14 -15.43 -3.96
N PRO A 142 38.05 -15.26 -4.94
CA PRO A 142 38.18 -14.05 -5.77
C PRO A 142 36.91 -13.56 -6.51
N PRO A 143 35.97 -14.41 -6.97
CA PRO A 143 34.77 -13.95 -7.68
C PRO A 143 33.88 -13.01 -6.85
N SER A 144 33.90 -13.16 -5.53
CA SER A 144 33.12 -12.33 -4.60
C SER A 144 33.53 -10.85 -4.66
N GLN A 145 34.77 -10.55 -5.07
CA GLN A 145 35.26 -9.18 -5.19
C GLN A 145 34.42 -8.35 -6.17
N ARG A 146 33.92 -8.95 -7.25
CA ARG A 146 33.05 -8.23 -8.21
C ARG A 146 31.71 -7.85 -7.61
N LEU A 147 31.17 -8.70 -6.72
CA LEU A 147 29.96 -8.38 -5.99
C LEU A 147 30.23 -7.20 -5.05
N PHE A 148 31.32 -7.25 -4.27
CA PHE A 148 31.67 -6.18 -3.33
C PHE A 148 32.01 -4.85 -4.01
N ASP A 149 32.65 -4.90 -5.18
CA ASP A 149 32.94 -3.73 -6.01
C ASP A 149 31.65 -3.11 -6.57
N ALA A 150 30.68 -3.94 -6.97
CA ALA A 150 29.37 -3.46 -7.43
C ALA A 150 28.53 -2.76 -6.35
N ILE A 151 28.74 -3.10 -5.07
CA ILE A 151 28.12 -2.41 -3.91
C ILE A 151 29.03 -1.34 -3.29
N GLY A 152 30.18 -1.04 -3.91
CA GLY A 152 31.07 0.05 -3.48
C GLY A 152 31.81 -0.20 -2.16
N LEU A 153 31.91 -1.47 -1.74
CA LEU A 153 32.61 -1.88 -0.51
C LEU A 153 34.05 -2.35 -0.77
N SER A 154 34.56 -2.18 -1.98
CA SER A 154 35.94 -2.53 -2.33
C SER A 154 36.93 -1.59 -1.64
N ALA A 155 37.99 -2.17 -1.07
CA ALA A 155 39.03 -1.43 -0.36
C ALA A 155 39.74 -0.45 -1.32
N PRO A 156 40.14 0.74 -0.85
CA PRO A 156 40.85 1.70 -1.68
C PRO A 156 42.16 1.08 -2.20
N PRO A 157 42.51 1.29 -3.49
CA PRO A 157 43.76 0.80 -4.04
C PRO A 157 44.92 1.47 -3.29
N THR A 158 45.84 0.64 -2.77
CA THR A 158 47.11 1.09 -2.18
C THR A 158 48.20 1.11 -3.24
#